data_AF-A0A7L5RXY7-F1
#
_entry.id   AF-A0A7L5RXY7-F1
#
_cell.length_a   1.000
_cell.length_b   1.000
_cell.length_c   1.000
_cell.angle_alpha   90.00
_cell.angle_beta   90.00
_cell.angle_gamma   90.00
#
_symmetry.space_group_name_H-M   'P 1'
#
loop_
_entity.id
_entity.type
_entity.pdbx_description
1 polymer ?
#
loop_
_entity_poly.entity_id
_entity_poly.type
_entity_poly.pdbx_seq_one_letter_code
_entity_poly.pdbx_strand_id
1 'polypeptide(L)'
;MESIQTRARALIAKAGFDILIKSSDIPMNRWHSVRFKNIRMSTEEVEVLVKIYPQYALWLASGQILPEAGQTSPEYDEANAKLAAPGVG
;
A
#
# COMPACT_ATOMS: atom_id res chain seq x y z
N MET A 1 9.14 -9.76 11.61
CA MET A 1 9.22 -9.10 10.29
C MET A 1 7.81 -9.01 9.73
N GLU A 2 7.36 -7.83 9.33
CA GLU A 2 6.10 -7.70 8.62
C GLU A 2 6.19 -8.32 7.23
N SER A 3 5.29 -9.24 6.95
CA SER A 3 5.19 -9.86 5.63
C SER A 3 4.74 -8.82 4.61
N ILE A 4 5.15 -9.00 3.35
CA ILE A 4 4.64 -8.24 2.19
C ILE A 4 3.11 -8.21 2.15
N GLN A 5 2.48 -9.28 2.64
CA GLN A 5 1.03 -9.40 2.77
C GLN A 5 0.42 -8.33 3.68
N THR A 6 1.03 -8.06 4.83
CA THR A 6 0.55 -7.03 5.77
C THR A 6 0.64 -5.64 5.13
N ARG A 7 1.76 -5.35 4.48
CA ARG A 7 2.00 -4.07 3.78
C ARG A 7 1.02 -3.85 2.62
N ALA A 8 0.76 -4.88 1.82
CA ALA A 8 -0.24 -4.81 0.77
C ALA A 8 -1.65 -4.55 1.29
N ARG A 9 -2.04 -5.18 2.41
CA ARG A 9 -3.35 -4.92 3.03
C ARG A 9 -3.51 -3.46 3.45
N ALA A 10 -2.45 -2.84 3.95
CA ALA A 10 -2.47 -1.41 4.27
C ALA A 10 -2.68 -0.56 3.01
N LEU A 11 -2.02 -0.89 1.90
CA LEU A 11 -2.23 -0.20 0.61
C LEU A 11 -3.64 -0.42 0.05
N ILE A 12 -4.17 -1.64 0.13
CA ILE A 12 -5.54 -1.96 -0.28
C ILE A 12 -6.54 -1.14 0.53
N ALA A 13 -6.31 -1.00 1.84
CA ALA A 13 -7.15 -0.18 2.71
C ALA A 13 -7.07 1.31 2.36
N LYS A 14 -5.89 1.83 2.01
CA LYS A 14 -5.67 3.23 1.62
C LYS A 14 -6.26 3.57 0.25
N ALA A 15 -6.11 2.70 -0.74
CA ALA A 15 -6.71 2.90 -2.08
C ALA A 15 -8.24 2.75 -2.07
N GLY A 16 -8.74 1.78 -1.31
CA GLY A 16 -10.13 1.37 -1.42
C GLY A 16 -10.37 0.49 -2.66
N PHE A 17 -11.46 -0.26 -2.62
CA PHE A 17 -11.70 -1.29 -3.62
C PHE A 17 -12.10 -0.75 -4.99
N ASP A 18 -12.80 0.38 -5.06
CA ASP A 18 -13.18 1.00 -6.33
C ASP A 18 -11.96 1.34 -7.21
N ILE A 19 -10.90 1.88 -6.63
CA ILE A 19 -9.68 2.23 -7.37
C ILE A 19 -8.99 0.95 -7.87
N LEU A 20 -8.94 -0.08 -7.05
CA LEU A 20 -8.31 -1.36 -7.39
C LEU A 20 -9.00 -2.06 -8.56
N ILE A 21 -10.33 -2.10 -8.56
CA ILE A 21 -11.12 -2.73 -9.64
C ILE A 21 -11.06 -1.89 -10.92
N LYS A 22 -10.97 -0.56 -10.82
CA LYS A 22 -10.77 0.28 -12.01
C LYS A 22 -9.37 0.16 -12.61
N SER A 23 -8.38 -0.17 -11.79
CA SER A 23 -6.98 -0.24 -12.20
C SER A 23 -6.53 -1.65 -12.57
N SER A 24 -7.41 -2.66 -12.46
CA SER A 24 -7.09 -4.06 -12.70
C SER A 24 -8.31 -4.86 -13.15
N ASP A 25 -8.09 -5.98 -13.84
CA ASP A 25 -9.17 -6.93 -14.17
C ASP A 25 -9.55 -7.84 -12.98
N ILE A 26 -8.99 -7.57 -11.79
CA ILE A 26 -9.16 -8.40 -10.61
C ILE A 26 -10.50 -8.06 -9.93
N PRO A 27 -11.37 -9.06 -9.71
CA PRO A 27 -12.70 -8.80 -9.15
C PRO A 27 -12.64 -8.36 -7.68
N MET A 28 -13.62 -7.55 -7.26
CA MET A 28 -13.84 -7.11 -5.87
C MET A 28 -13.66 -8.25 -4.84
N ASN A 29 -14.25 -9.41 -5.11
CA ASN A 29 -14.19 -10.57 -4.22
C ASN A 29 -12.77 -11.06 -3.95
N ARG A 30 -11.88 -10.92 -4.95
CA ARG A 30 -10.48 -11.29 -4.82
C ARG A 30 -9.76 -10.32 -3.91
N TRP A 31 -9.91 -9.01 -4.14
CA TRP A 31 -9.37 -7.99 -3.25
C TRP A 31 -9.90 -8.11 -1.81
N HIS A 32 -11.19 -8.42 -1.66
CA HIS A 32 -11.80 -8.68 -0.36
C HIS A 32 -11.16 -9.88 0.34
N SER A 33 -10.89 -10.95 -0.43
CA SER A 33 -10.20 -12.11 0.11
C SER A 33 -8.76 -11.77 0.51
N VAL A 34 -7.99 -11.04 -0.29
CA VAL A 34 -6.61 -10.64 0.09
C VAL A 34 -6.60 -9.78 1.34
N ARG A 35 -7.57 -8.86 1.46
CA ARG A 35 -7.66 -7.94 2.59
C ARG A 35 -8.05 -8.64 3.89
N PHE A 36 -9.10 -9.45 3.85
CA PHE A 36 -9.72 -9.98 5.06
C PHE A 36 -9.42 -11.45 5.32
N LYS A 37 -9.19 -12.23 4.27
CA LYS A 37 -8.81 -13.64 4.40
C LYS A 37 -7.28 -13.73 4.40
N ASN A 38 -6.74 -14.61 5.24
CA ASN A 38 -5.30 -14.89 5.28
C ASN A 38 -4.87 -15.76 4.08
N ILE A 39 -5.19 -15.29 2.88
CA ILE A 39 -4.85 -15.96 1.62
C ILE A 39 -3.55 -15.41 1.07
N ARG A 40 -2.88 -16.27 0.29
CA ARG A 40 -1.68 -15.89 -0.44
C ARG A 40 -2.03 -14.89 -1.53
N MET A 41 -1.29 -13.79 -1.55
CA MET A 41 -1.34 -12.80 -2.62
C MET A 41 -0.48 -13.24 -3.79
N SER A 42 -0.97 -13.00 -5.00
CA SER A 42 -0.31 -13.28 -6.27
C SER A 42 0.49 -12.07 -6.72
N THR A 43 1.38 -12.27 -7.69
CA THR A 43 2.19 -11.20 -8.28
C THR A 43 1.33 -10.13 -8.95
N GLU A 44 0.23 -10.51 -9.59
CA GLU A 44 -0.70 -9.57 -10.25
C GLU A 44 -1.28 -8.53 -9.28
N GLU A 45 -1.68 -8.98 -8.09
CA GLU A 45 -2.22 -8.12 -7.04
C GLU A 45 -1.15 -7.13 -6.55
N VAL A 46 0.10 -7.58 -6.43
CA VAL A 46 1.24 -6.72 -6.09
C VAL A 46 1.51 -5.71 -7.21
N GLU A 47 1.49 -6.12 -8.47
CA GLU A 47 1.72 -5.22 -9.62
C GLU A 47 0.68 -4.10 -9.68
N VAL A 48 -0.59 -4.40 -9.38
CA VAL A 48 -1.64 -3.37 -9.32
C VAL A 48 -1.36 -2.37 -8.21
N LEU A 49 -0.94 -2.84 -7.03
CA LEU A 49 -0.58 -1.95 -5.92
C LEU A 49 0.63 -1.07 -6.27
N VAL A 50 1.63 -1.62 -6.95
CA VAL A 50 2.79 -0.85 -7.43
C VAL A 50 2.39 0.16 -8.52
N LYS A 51 1.42 -0.17 -9.38
CA LYS A 51 0.90 0.78 -10.39
C LYS A 51 0.14 1.93 -9.76
N ILE A 52 -0.68 1.67 -8.74
CA ILE A 52 -1.46 2.70 -8.04
C ILE A 52 -0.54 3.55 -7.15
N TYR A 53 0.44 2.92 -6.49
CA TYR A 53 1.37 3.56 -5.58
C TYR A 53 2.83 3.23 -5.92
N PRO A 54 3.38 3.78 -7.02
CA PRO A 54 4.76 3.52 -7.40
C PRO A 54 5.76 4.00 -6.35
N GLN A 55 5.44 5.07 -5.63
CA GLN A 55 6.22 5.60 -4.51
C GLN A 55 6.32 4.62 -3.32
N TYR A 56 5.46 3.61 -3.22
CA TYR A 56 5.50 2.63 -2.13
C TYR A 56 6.07 1.28 -2.57
N ALA A 57 6.63 1.16 -3.79
CA ALA A 57 7.09 -0.11 -4.36
C ALA A 57 8.21 -0.78 -3.53
N LEU A 58 9.27 -0.04 -3.19
CA LEU A 58 10.36 -0.54 -2.34
C LEU A 58 9.87 -0.93 -0.95
N TRP A 59 8.98 -0.14 -0.36
CA TRP A 59 8.40 -0.44 0.93
C TRP A 59 7.54 -1.70 0.86
N LEU A 60 6.74 -1.87 -0.18
CA LEU A 60 5.91 -3.07 -0.39
C LEU A 60 6.78 -4.33 -0.57
N ALA A 61 7.87 -4.25 -1.32
CA ALA A 61 8.76 -5.39 -1.56
C ALA A 61 9.65 -5.69 -0.34
N SER A 62 10.49 -4.74 0.06
CA SER A 62 11.58 -4.93 1.03
C SER A 62 11.25 -4.45 2.45
N GLY A 63 10.26 -3.58 2.61
CA GLY A 63 9.91 -2.96 3.90
C GLY A 63 10.80 -1.77 4.23
N GLN A 64 11.65 -1.38 3.28
CA GLN A 64 12.55 -0.25 3.38
C GLN A 64 11.93 0.97 2.70
N ILE A 65 12.29 2.16 3.18
CA ILE A 65 11.94 3.42 2.55
C ILE A 65 13.22 4.13 2.11
N LEU A 66 13.16 4.81 0.97
CA LEU A 66 14.17 5.72 0.45
C LEU A 66 13.50 7.06 0.08
N PRO A 67 13.26 7.94 1.07
CA PRO A 67 12.66 9.24 0.83
C PRO A 67 13.43 10.09 -0.20
N GLU A 68 14.76 9.95 -0.24
CA GLU A 68 15.63 10.66 -1.20
C GLU A 68 15.35 10.28 -2.65
N ALA A 69 14.92 9.05 -2.90
CA ALA A 69 14.53 8.56 -4.22
C ALA A 69 13.01 8.66 -4.47
N GLY A 70 12.27 9.34 -3.59
CA GLY A 70 10.81 9.42 -3.65
C GLY A 70 10.08 8.12 -3.30
N GLN A 71 10.78 7.13 -2.73
CA GLN A 71 10.18 5.87 -2.30
C GLN A 71 9.89 5.90 -0.79
N THR A 72 8.65 6.13 -0.41
CA THR A 72 8.25 6.30 0.99
C THR A 72 7.38 5.14 1.46
N SER A 73 6.82 5.25 2.66
CA SER A 73 5.76 4.37 3.15
C SER A 73 4.52 5.18 3.51
N PRO A 74 3.33 4.56 3.52
CA PRO A 74 2.12 5.22 4.00
C PRO A 74 2.27 5.77 5.42
N GLU A 75 2.97 5.06 6.30
CA GLU A 75 3.24 5.50 7.67
C GLU A 75 4.17 6.71 7.72
N TYR A 76 5.21 6.73 6.88
CA TYR A 76 6.12 7.87 6.77
C TYR A 76 5.38 9.11 6.25
N ASP A 77 4.52 8.93 5.25
CA ASP A 77 3.70 10.00 4.69
C ASP A 77 2.70 10.55 5.72
N GLU A 78 2.04 9.68 6.48
CA GLU A 78 1.12 10.08 7.56
C GLU A 78 1.85 10.79 8.71
N ALA A 79 3.02 10.29 9.11
CA ALA A 79 3.85 10.93 10.13
C ALA A 79 4.36 12.30 9.68
N ASN A 80 4.79 12.43 8.42
CA ASN A 80 5.25 13.69 7.85
C ASN A 80 4.10 14.70 7.72
N ALA A 81 2.90 14.25 7.34
CA ALA A 81 1.71 15.11 7.31
C ALA A 81 1.33 15.62 8.71
N LYS A 82 1.48 14.80 9.76
CA LYS A 82 1.25 15.20 11.15
C LYS A 82 2.30 16.19 11.67
N LEU A 83 3.57 16.05 11.27
CA LEU A 83 4.64 17.01 11.58
C LEU A 83 4.47 18.36 10.87
N ALA A 84 3.88 18.36 9.67
CA ALA A 84 3.59 19.56 8.90
C ALA A 84 2.37 20.35 9.42
N ALA A 85 1.61 19.82 10.39
CA ALA A 85 0.56 20.56 11.08
C ALA A 85 1.17 21.30 12.29
N PRO A 86 1.35 22.64 12.21
CA PRO A 86 1.87 23.39 13.34
C PRO A 86 0.74 23.65 14.33
N GLY A 87 0.88 23.14 15.55
CA GLY A 87 0.03 23.61 16.65
C GLY A 87 -0.07 22.66 17.83
N VAL A 88 0.92 22.71 18.73
CA VAL A 88 0.67 23.04 20.15
C VAL A 88 1.88 23.85 20.63
N GLY A 89 1.68 25.16 20.70
CA GLY A 89 2.45 26.03 21.60
C GLY A 89 1.78 26.06 22.98
#